data_AF-A0A529XT13-F1
#
_entry.id   AF-A0A529XT13-F1
#
_cell.length_a   1.000
_cell.length_b   1.000
_cell.length_c   1.000
_cell.angle_alpha   90.00
_cell.angle_beta   90.00
_cell.angle_gamma   90.00
#
_symmetry.space_group_name_H-M   'P 1'
#
loop_
_entity.id
_entity.type
_entity.pdbx_description
1 polymer ?
#
loop_
_entity_poly.entity_id
_entity_poly.type
_entity_poly.pdbx_seq_one_letter_code
_entity_poly.pdbx_strand_id
1 'polypeptide(L)'
;LDATVDEAYAAGAKAAKEAGGKAGKGAKPKVDAGESWSRGMVGAAPGAGQGTTVKAFVDFQNDVTAKDIRQAVHEGMHSIEHVKRFTTNGMATDQGKTSNMHGLAIAAEELGKPIPQVGLTTFRAPYTPVTFGSIVGHARGALFDPTRRTATHGWAARQGAVFEDVGHWKRAWYFPKGGEDMHAAVNRECVTVRKVGGLFDASTLGKIEVVGPDAAKFMELL
;
A
#
# COMPACT_ATOMS: atom_id res chain seq x y z
N LEU A 1 32.66 17.24 25.62
CA LEU A 1 32.05 16.41 26.67
C LEU A 1 32.07 17.09 28.02
N ASP A 2 33.22 17.58 28.50
CA ASP A 2 33.31 18.28 29.79
C ASP A 2 32.30 19.42 29.92
N ALA A 3 32.19 20.29 28.91
CA ALA A 3 31.19 21.35 28.91
C ALA A 3 29.73 20.85 29.04
N THR A 4 29.39 19.73 28.40
CA THR A 4 28.05 19.13 28.45
C THR A 4 27.76 18.49 29.82
N VAL A 5 28.77 17.86 30.41
CA VAL A 5 28.68 17.30 31.78
C VAL A 5 28.52 18.42 32.79
N ASP A 6 29.25 19.54 32.61
CA ASP A 6 29.18 20.73 33.45
C ASP A 6 27.81 21.39 33.38
N GLU A 7 27.25 21.52 32.17
CA GLU A 7 25.92 22.03 31.94
C GLU A 7 24.84 21.14 32.59
N ALA A 8 24.93 19.82 32.40
CA ALA A 8 24.02 18.86 33.02
C ALA A 8 24.09 18.90 34.56
N TYR A 9 25.28 19.03 35.13
CA TYR A 9 25.47 19.16 36.58
C TYR A 9 24.90 20.47 37.11
N ALA A 10 25.10 21.58 36.39
CA ALA A 10 24.55 22.87 36.76
C ALA A 10 23.01 22.85 36.72
N ALA A 11 22.42 22.22 35.69
CA ALA A 11 20.98 22.04 35.57
C ALA A 11 20.42 21.16 36.70
N GLY A 12 21.06 20.03 37.00
CA GLY A 12 20.66 19.15 38.10
C GLY A 12 20.77 19.82 39.48
N ALA A 13 21.84 20.57 39.72
CA ALA A 13 22.03 21.34 40.96
C ALA A 13 20.97 22.44 41.12
N LYS A 14 20.62 23.12 40.01
CA LYS A 14 19.54 24.11 40.00
C LYS A 14 18.19 23.48 40.34
N ALA A 15 17.84 22.37 39.68
CA ALA A 15 16.59 21.65 39.93
C ALA A 15 16.49 21.12 41.37
N ALA A 16 17.58 20.57 41.92
CA ALA A 16 17.62 20.11 43.31
C ALA A 16 17.41 21.27 44.31
N LYS A 17 17.98 22.45 44.03
CA LYS A 17 17.81 23.65 44.85
C LYS A 17 16.37 24.18 44.79
N GLU A 18 15.76 24.19 43.60
CA GLU A 18 14.36 24.59 43.40
C GLU A 18 13.38 23.63 44.09
N ALA A 19 13.72 22.34 44.20
CA ALA A 19 12.95 21.34 44.93
C ALA A 19 13.19 21.33 46.46
N GLY A 20 13.96 22.30 46.99
CA GLY A 20 14.24 22.41 48.44
C GLY A 20 15.34 21.48 48.96
N GLY A 21 16.10 20.83 48.08
CA GLY A 21 17.25 20.01 48.45
C GLY A 21 18.41 20.85 49.00
N LYS A 22 19.03 20.38 50.09
CA LYS A 22 20.25 21.00 50.65
C LYS A 22 21.48 20.61 49.81
N ALA A 23 22.41 21.55 49.64
CA ALA A 23 23.63 21.31 48.88
C ALA A 23 24.51 20.25 49.57
N GLY A 24 24.56 19.05 48.98
CA GLY A 24 25.52 18.01 49.31
C GLY A 24 26.75 18.08 48.40
N LYS A 25 27.92 17.62 48.87
CA LYS A 25 29.10 17.43 48.01
C LYS A 25 28.78 16.37 46.96
N GLY A 26 28.39 16.80 45.76
CA GLY A 26 28.18 15.92 44.62
C GLY A 26 29.52 15.45 44.04
N ALA A 27 29.71 14.15 43.91
CA ALA A 27 30.84 13.57 43.20
C ALA A 27 30.64 13.77 41.70
N LYS A 28 31.36 14.72 41.10
CA LYS A 28 31.33 14.98 39.66
C LYS A 28 31.93 13.75 38.94
N PRO A 29 31.16 13.08 38.05
CA PRO A 29 31.69 11.96 37.29
C PRO A 29 32.87 12.44 36.44
N LYS A 30 33.96 11.70 36.49
CA LYS A 30 35.10 11.93 35.61
C LYS A 30 34.77 11.26 34.27
N VAL A 31 34.86 12.02 33.19
CA VAL A 31 34.61 11.50 31.84
C VAL A 31 35.95 11.20 31.20
N ASP A 32 36.27 9.91 31.06
CA ASP A 32 37.57 9.47 30.53
C ASP A 32 37.60 9.43 29.00
N ALA A 33 36.44 9.35 28.33
CA ALA A 33 36.33 9.48 26.89
C ALA A 33 34.88 9.82 26.47
N GLY A 34 34.75 10.52 25.35
CA GLY A 34 33.49 10.59 24.61
C GLY A 34 33.61 9.84 23.32
N GLU A 35 32.60 9.07 22.96
CA GLU A 35 32.50 8.52 21.60
C GLU A 35 32.33 9.68 20.63
N SER A 36 33.40 10.00 19.90
CA SER A 36 33.36 10.91 18.76
C SER A 36 32.64 10.20 17.62
N TRP A 37 31.33 10.40 17.51
CA TRP A 37 30.54 10.00 16.36
C TRP A 37 30.88 10.87 15.15
N SER A 38 32.01 10.58 14.49
CA SER A 38 32.43 11.27 13.27
C SER A 38 31.92 10.58 11.99
N ARG A 39 31.29 9.40 12.12
CA ARG A 39 30.71 8.61 11.03
C ARG A 39 29.38 8.00 11.45
N GLY A 40 28.49 7.77 10.49
CA GLY A 40 27.22 7.09 10.73
C GLY A 40 27.44 5.69 11.31
N MET A 41 26.60 5.32 12.29
CA MET A 41 26.56 3.97 12.84
C MET A 41 25.74 3.06 11.92
N VAL A 42 26.19 1.81 11.75
CA VAL A 42 25.37 0.73 11.21
C VAL A 42 25.51 -0.46 12.16
N GLY A 43 24.39 -1.08 12.53
CA GLY A 43 24.36 -2.20 13.48
C GLY A 43 23.76 -1.80 14.83
N ALA A 44 24.10 -2.56 15.87
CA ALA A 44 23.60 -2.32 17.23
C ALA A 44 24.34 -1.16 17.92
N ALA A 45 23.64 -0.49 18.85
CA ALA A 45 24.23 0.54 19.70
C ALA A 45 25.30 -0.03 20.65
N PRO A 46 26.25 0.79 21.15
CA PRO A 46 27.23 0.36 22.13
C PRO A 46 26.54 -0.23 23.37
N GLY A 47 27.07 -1.33 23.89
CA GLY A 47 26.44 -2.07 25.00
C GLY A 47 25.32 -3.03 24.58
N ALA A 48 24.93 -3.06 23.29
CA ALA A 48 23.93 -3.97 22.73
C ALA A 48 24.52 -5.02 21.77
N GLY A 49 25.76 -5.42 22.00
CA GLY A 49 26.47 -6.44 21.24
C GLY A 49 25.89 -7.85 21.40
N GLN A 50 26.54 -8.83 20.77
CA GLN A 50 26.16 -10.24 20.89
C GLN A 50 26.13 -10.72 22.34
N GLY A 51 25.17 -11.60 22.66
CA GLY A 51 24.99 -12.16 24.00
C GLY A 51 24.42 -11.20 25.05
N THR A 52 24.16 -9.93 24.71
CA THR A 52 23.53 -8.97 25.63
C THR A 52 22.00 -9.11 25.61
N THR A 53 21.35 -8.76 26.73
CA THR A 53 19.89 -8.78 26.89
C THR A 53 19.27 -7.39 26.92
N VAL A 54 20.06 -6.35 26.63
CA VAL A 54 19.59 -4.97 26.62
C VAL A 54 18.58 -4.75 25.50
N LYS A 55 17.56 -3.92 25.75
CA LYS A 55 16.60 -3.53 24.73
C LYS A 55 17.22 -2.48 23.81
N ALA A 56 17.71 -2.92 22.65
CA ALA A 56 18.21 -2.05 21.60
C ALA A 56 17.29 -2.13 20.38
N PHE A 57 16.41 -1.14 20.23
CA PHE A 57 15.48 -1.06 19.11
C PHE A 57 16.21 -0.77 17.79
N VAL A 58 15.78 -1.48 16.75
CA VAL A 58 16.28 -1.39 15.37
C VAL A 58 15.17 -0.87 14.47
N ASP A 59 13.95 -1.40 14.62
CA ASP A 59 12.74 -0.89 13.97
C ASP A 59 11.77 -0.40 15.04
N PHE A 60 11.58 0.92 15.10
CA PHE A 60 10.73 1.53 16.11
C PHE A 60 9.23 1.35 15.85
N GLN A 61 8.79 1.19 14.60
CA GLN A 61 7.36 1.07 14.31
C GLN A 61 6.84 -0.34 14.58
N ASN A 62 7.70 -1.34 14.39
CA ASN A 62 7.37 -2.74 14.63
C ASN A 62 7.97 -3.29 15.95
N ASP A 63 8.55 -2.43 16.79
CA ASP A 63 9.21 -2.80 18.05
C ASP A 63 10.30 -3.88 17.89
N VAL A 64 10.97 -3.94 16.74
CA VAL A 64 12.02 -4.93 16.48
C VAL A 64 13.31 -4.51 17.17
N THR A 65 13.90 -5.42 17.94
CA THR A 65 15.18 -5.20 18.62
C THR A 65 16.32 -5.98 17.97
N ALA A 66 17.56 -5.60 18.32
CA ALA A 66 18.75 -6.33 17.92
C ALA A 66 18.73 -7.80 18.38
N LYS A 67 18.11 -8.08 19.53
CA LYS A 67 17.92 -9.44 20.03
C LYS A 67 17.02 -10.27 19.11
N ASP A 68 15.94 -9.69 18.57
CA ASP A 68 15.00 -10.41 17.72
C ASP A 68 15.66 -10.82 16.40
N ILE A 69 16.51 -9.95 15.85
CA ILE A 69 17.30 -10.23 14.64
C ILE A 69 18.31 -11.35 14.87
N ARG A 70 19.01 -11.33 16.00
CA ARG A 70 19.95 -12.41 16.37
C ARG A 70 19.21 -13.71 16.62
N GLN A 71 18.06 -13.66 17.28
CA GLN A 71 17.21 -14.83 17.48
C GLN A 71 16.80 -15.43 16.13
N ALA A 72 16.39 -14.63 15.14
CA ALA A 72 16.06 -15.14 13.82
C ALA A 72 17.22 -15.92 13.18
N VAL A 73 18.45 -15.42 13.31
CA VAL A 73 19.65 -16.12 12.84
C VAL A 73 19.89 -17.42 13.62
N HIS A 74 19.73 -17.42 14.94
CA HIS A 74 19.83 -18.63 15.78
C HIS A 74 18.77 -19.69 15.44
N GLU A 75 17.58 -19.29 15.01
CA GLU A 75 16.52 -20.18 14.51
C GLU A 75 16.82 -20.74 13.09
N GLY A 76 18.00 -20.45 12.54
CA GLY A 76 18.47 -21.01 11.26
C GLY A 76 18.21 -20.12 10.04
N MET A 77 17.84 -18.86 10.22
CA MET A 77 17.61 -17.94 9.10
C MET A 77 18.90 -17.35 8.57
N HIS A 78 19.33 -17.80 7.39
CA HIS A 78 20.54 -17.29 6.73
C HIS A 78 20.28 -16.20 5.68
N SER A 79 19.07 -16.17 5.10
CA SER A 79 18.67 -15.17 4.12
C SER A 79 18.14 -13.93 4.82
N ILE A 80 18.59 -12.75 4.41
CA ILE A 80 18.05 -11.48 4.93
C ILE A 80 16.53 -11.36 4.69
N GLU A 81 16.03 -11.98 3.62
CA GLU A 81 14.61 -12.02 3.32
C GLU A 81 13.82 -12.88 4.32
N HIS A 82 14.43 -13.91 4.93
CA HIS A 82 13.84 -14.69 6.02
C HIS A 82 13.85 -13.91 7.32
N VAL A 83 15.01 -13.32 7.68
CA VAL A 83 15.15 -12.47 8.88
C VAL A 83 14.13 -11.33 8.85
N LYS A 84 13.96 -10.67 7.70
CA LYS A 84 12.93 -9.64 7.48
C LYS A 84 11.52 -10.17 7.75
N ARG A 85 11.14 -11.32 7.18
CA ARG A 85 9.77 -11.88 7.30
C ARG A 85 9.45 -12.36 8.72
N PHE A 86 10.45 -12.89 9.42
CA PHE A 86 10.28 -13.40 10.78
C PHE A 86 10.21 -12.29 11.81
N THR A 87 11.12 -11.30 11.72
CA THR A 87 11.19 -10.20 12.68
C THR A 87 10.25 -9.05 12.35
N THR A 88 9.78 -8.96 11.11
CA THR A 88 9.07 -7.81 10.53
C THR A 88 9.92 -6.53 10.40
N ASN A 89 11.24 -6.62 10.53
CA ASN A 89 12.16 -5.49 10.36
C ASN A 89 12.02 -4.86 8.97
N GLY A 90 11.77 -3.55 8.93
CA GLY A 90 11.64 -2.77 7.70
C GLY A 90 10.35 -3.01 6.91
N MET A 91 9.34 -3.62 7.53
CA MET A 91 8.01 -3.84 6.94
C MET A 91 6.98 -2.78 7.34
N ALA A 92 7.38 -1.81 8.16
CA ALA A 92 6.49 -0.75 8.63
C ALA A 92 6.24 0.33 7.56
N THR A 93 5.52 1.39 7.93
CA THR A 93 5.12 2.47 7.00
C THR A 93 6.30 3.28 6.46
N ASP A 94 7.41 3.31 7.19
CA ASP A 94 8.65 3.95 6.76
C ASP A 94 9.44 3.08 5.75
N GLN A 95 9.05 1.82 5.54
CA GLN A 95 9.73 0.82 4.70
C GLN A 95 11.20 0.61 5.09
N GLY A 96 11.50 0.69 6.38
CA GLY A 96 12.83 0.41 6.93
C GLY A 96 13.90 1.41 6.51
N LYS A 97 13.50 2.65 6.20
CA LYS A 97 14.43 3.77 5.92
C LYS A 97 15.44 3.98 7.06
N THR A 98 15.02 3.71 8.29
CA THR A 98 15.86 3.84 9.48
C THR A 98 16.35 2.50 10.04
N SER A 99 15.73 1.36 9.68
CA SER A 99 15.99 0.06 10.31
C SER A 99 16.77 -0.94 9.43
N ASN A 100 16.62 -0.91 8.10
CA ASN A 100 17.12 -1.99 7.23
C ASN A 100 18.64 -2.15 7.28
N MET A 101 19.40 -1.05 7.24
CA MET A 101 20.87 -1.12 7.27
C MET A 101 21.37 -1.63 8.63
N HIS A 102 20.73 -1.21 9.73
CA HIS A 102 21.08 -1.68 11.07
C HIS A 102 20.75 -3.17 11.23
N GLY A 103 19.55 -3.59 10.82
CA GLY A 103 19.15 -4.99 10.90
C GLY A 103 20.00 -5.91 10.03
N LEU A 104 20.38 -5.45 8.84
CA LEU A 104 21.30 -6.17 7.97
C LEU A 104 22.69 -6.31 8.60
N ALA A 105 23.24 -5.26 9.22
CA ALA A 105 24.53 -5.34 9.88
C ALA A 105 24.51 -6.28 11.10
N ILE A 106 23.42 -6.29 11.88
CA ILE A 106 23.26 -7.21 13.01
C ILE A 106 23.15 -8.66 12.52
N ALA A 107 22.37 -8.91 11.45
CA ALA A 107 22.29 -10.25 10.86
C ALA A 107 23.64 -10.70 10.27
N ALA A 108 24.39 -9.76 9.65
CA ALA A 108 25.72 -10.02 9.11
C ALA A 108 26.75 -10.36 10.20
N GLU A 109 26.72 -9.61 11.32
CA GLU A 109 27.50 -9.88 12.52
C GLU A 109 27.22 -11.30 13.05
N GLU A 110 25.93 -11.65 13.20
CA GLU A 110 25.51 -12.96 13.72
C GLU A 110 25.84 -14.13 12.79
N LEU A 111 25.76 -13.92 11.47
CA LEU A 111 26.13 -14.93 10.47
C LEU A 111 27.65 -15.05 10.26
N GLY A 112 28.45 -14.15 10.84
CA GLY A 112 29.89 -14.07 10.60
C GLY A 112 30.24 -13.77 9.14
N LYS A 113 29.40 -13.00 8.44
CA LYS A 113 29.57 -12.67 7.01
C LYS A 113 29.64 -11.15 6.79
N PRO A 114 30.39 -10.67 5.80
CA PRO A 114 30.34 -9.25 5.44
C PRO A 114 28.99 -8.90 4.79
N ILE A 115 28.50 -7.67 5.03
CA ILE A 115 27.21 -7.17 4.54
C ILE A 115 26.94 -7.45 3.04
N PRO A 116 27.90 -7.24 2.11
CA PRO A 116 27.67 -7.52 0.69
C PRO A 116 27.32 -8.98 0.37
N GLN A 117 27.73 -9.95 1.21
CA GLN A 117 27.42 -11.36 1.00
C GLN A 117 26.05 -11.77 1.55
N VAL A 118 25.52 -11.02 2.51
CA VAL A 118 24.17 -11.25 3.07
C VAL A 118 23.10 -10.71 2.10
N GLY A 119 23.44 -9.64 1.37
CA GLY A 119 22.58 -9.03 0.35
C GLY A 119 21.58 -8.03 0.92
N LEU A 120 21.09 -7.14 0.07
CA LEU A 120 20.01 -6.22 0.39
C LEU A 120 18.66 -6.86 0.09
N THR A 121 17.61 -6.43 0.80
CA THR A 121 16.25 -6.80 0.45
C THR A 121 15.80 -6.05 -0.81
N THR A 122 14.81 -6.59 -1.52
CA THR A 122 14.31 -5.95 -2.75
C THR A 122 13.65 -4.59 -2.47
N PHE A 123 14.09 -3.54 -3.19
CA PHE A 123 13.42 -2.24 -3.21
C PHE A 123 12.19 -2.26 -4.13
N ARG A 124 11.05 -1.73 -3.66
CA ARG A 124 9.78 -1.70 -4.40
C ARG A 124 9.21 -0.29 -4.43
N ALA A 125 8.50 0.04 -5.51
CA ALA A 125 7.65 1.21 -5.53
C ALA A 125 6.38 0.96 -4.67
N PRO A 126 5.75 2.02 -4.12
CA PRO A 126 6.19 3.42 -4.13
C PRO A 126 7.26 3.71 -3.04
N TYR A 127 8.12 4.70 -3.27
CA TYR A 127 9.20 5.08 -2.31
C TYR A 127 8.65 5.55 -0.94
N THR A 128 7.51 6.24 -0.97
CA THR A 128 6.70 6.60 0.20
C THR A 128 5.24 6.29 -0.11
N PRO A 129 4.40 6.00 0.90
CA PRO A 129 2.99 5.70 0.67
C PRO A 129 2.28 6.80 -0.13
N VAL A 130 1.48 6.38 -1.11
CA VAL A 130 0.60 7.26 -1.88
C VAL A 130 -0.84 6.91 -1.58
N THR A 131 -1.74 7.90 -1.59
CA THR A 131 -3.16 7.63 -1.34
C THR A 131 -3.80 6.90 -2.51
N PHE A 132 -4.75 6.00 -2.25
CA PHE A 132 -5.49 5.31 -3.33
C PHE A 132 -6.26 6.30 -4.21
N GLY A 133 -6.75 7.42 -3.64
CA GLY A 133 -7.42 8.47 -4.40
C GLY A 133 -6.52 9.12 -5.45
N SER A 134 -5.22 9.30 -5.17
CA SER A 134 -4.25 9.81 -6.15
C SER A 134 -4.00 8.83 -7.30
N ILE A 135 -4.07 7.52 -7.04
CA ILE A 135 -3.93 6.47 -8.06
C ILE A 135 -5.18 6.42 -8.95
N VAL A 136 -6.37 6.45 -8.35
CA VAL A 136 -7.66 6.37 -9.05
C VAL A 136 -7.94 7.64 -9.88
N GLY A 137 -7.52 8.82 -9.39
CA GLY A 137 -7.70 10.08 -10.09
C GLY A 137 -9.16 10.38 -10.42
N HIS A 138 -9.45 10.59 -11.71
CA HIS A 138 -10.81 10.88 -12.20
C HIS A 138 -11.65 9.65 -12.52
N ALA A 139 -11.11 8.43 -12.43
CA ALA A 139 -11.83 7.18 -12.67
C ALA A 139 -12.82 6.88 -11.52
N ARG A 140 -13.88 7.69 -11.40
CA ARG A 140 -14.88 7.62 -10.33
C ARG A 140 -16.26 8.04 -10.82
N GLY A 141 -17.32 7.51 -10.20
CA GLY A 141 -18.70 7.85 -10.53
C GLY A 141 -19.02 7.56 -12.00
N ALA A 142 -19.65 8.51 -12.70
CA ALA A 142 -19.98 8.37 -14.12
C ALA A 142 -18.75 8.29 -15.07
N LEU A 143 -17.55 8.59 -14.55
CA LEU A 143 -16.28 8.49 -15.29
C LEU A 143 -15.49 7.23 -14.93
N PHE A 144 -16.02 6.36 -14.06
CA PHE A 144 -15.35 5.12 -13.68
C PHE A 144 -15.12 4.22 -14.90
N ASP A 145 -16.13 4.11 -15.77
CA ASP A 145 -16.07 3.33 -16.99
C ASP A 145 -16.95 4.00 -18.08
N PRO A 146 -16.59 3.95 -19.38
CA PRO A 146 -17.33 4.65 -20.41
C PRO A 146 -18.77 4.15 -20.54
N THR A 147 -19.72 5.07 -20.57
CA THR A 147 -21.12 4.76 -20.86
C THR A 147 -21.42 5.01 -22.34
N ARG A 148 -21.59 3.95 -23.13
CA ARG A 148 -21.96 4.01 -24.54
C ARG A 148 -23.47 4.17 -24.70
N ARG A 149 -23.87 5.06 -25.59
CA ARG A 149 -25.27 5.39 -25.89
C ARG A 149 -25.51 5.28 -27.39
N THR A 150 -26.63 4.67 -27.78
CA THR A 150 -27.02 4.60 -29.20
C THR A 150 -27.53 5.97 -29.68
N ALA A 151 -27.65 6.15 -31.00
CA ALA A 151 -28.23 7.36 -31.57
C ALA A 151 -29.68 7.60 -31.09
N THR A 152 -30.41 6.53 -30.75
CA THR A 152 -31.80 6.60 -30.26
C THR A 152 -31.92 6.85 -28.76
N HIS A 153 -30.82 6.82 -28.00
CA HIS A 153 -30.82 6.91 -26.53
C HIS A 153 -31.58 8.14 -26.03
N GLY A 154 -31.38 9.31 -26.65
CA GLY A 154 -32.09 10.53 -26.28
C GLY A 154 -33.60 10.46 -26.51
N TRP A 155 -34.04 9.75 -27.56
CA TRP A 155 -35.47 9.50 -27.79
C TRP A 155 -36.02 8.53 -26.75
N ALA A 156 -35.32 7.41 -26.50
CA ALA A 156 -35.75 6.42 -25.53
C ALA A 156 -35.92 7.00 -24.13
N ALA A 157 -34.96 7.83 -23.68
CA ALA A 157 -35.04 8.52 -22.40
C ALA A 157 -36.26 9.46 -22.31
N ARG A 158 -36.58 10.21 -23.38
CA ARG A 158 -37.78 11.07 -23.42
C ARG A 158 -39.09 10.27 -23.42
N GLN A 159 -39.08 9.03 -23.90
CA GLN A 159 -40.22 8.11 -23.83
C GLN A 159 -40.32 7.37 -22.49
N GLY A 160 -39.44 7.67 -21.52
CA GLY A 160 -39.47 7.05 -20.20
C GLY A 160 -38.88 5.64 -20.17
N ALA A 161 -37.99 5.30 -21.12
CA ALA A 161 -37.29 4.01 -21.08
C ALA A 161 -36.54 3.82 -19.75
N VAL A 162 -36.67 2.64 -19.18
CA VAL A 162 -35.75 2.14 -18.15
C VAL A 162 -34.56 1.53 -18.87
N PHE A 163 -33.34 1.73 -18.37
CA PHE A 163 -32.11 1.25 -19.03
C PHE A 163 -31.44 0.13 -18.25
N GLU A 164 -30.89 -0.85 -18.99
CA GLU A 164 -30.00 -1.89 -18.48
C GLU A 164 -28.55 -1.64 -18.92
N ASP A 165 -27.59 -2.15 -18.15
CA ASP A 165 -26.17 -2.17 -18.49
C ASP A 165 -25.81 -3.48 -19.21
N VAL A 166 -25.46 -3.37 -20.50
CA VAL A 166 -25.02 -4.50 -21.32
C VAL A 166 -23.58 -4.25 -21.77
N GLY A 167 -22.65 -4.73 -20.95
CA GLY A 167 -21.27 -4.25 -21.00
C GLY A 167 -21.26 -2.74 -20.76
N HIS A 168 -20.60 -1.99 -21.65
CA HIS A 168 -20.55 -0.53 -21.56
C HIS A 168 -21.78 0.17 -22.17
N TRP A 169 -22.74 -0.57 -22.76
CA TRP A 169 -23.92 0.03 -23.39
C TRP A 169 -25.07 0.21 -22.41
N LYS A 170 -25.67 1.40 -22.40
CA LYS A 170 -26.99 1.64 -21.80
C LYS A 170 -28.08 1.34 -22.83
N ARG A 171 -28.71 0.16 -22.71
CA ARG A 171 -29.78 -0.29 -23.61
C ARG A 171 -31.14 -0.06 -22.97
N ALA A 172 -32.13 0.30 -23.78
CA ALA A 172 -33.51 0.39 -23.30
C ALA A 172 -33.97 -1.02 -22.90
N TRP A 173 -34.32 -1.18 -21.63
CA TRP A 173 -34.75 -2.44 -21.04
C TRP A 173 -36.24 -2.66 -21.26
N TYR A 174 -37.07 -1.66 -20.94
CA TYR A 174 -38.52 -1.62 -21.19
C TYR A 174 -39.05 -0.18 -21.12
N PHE A 175 -40.27 0.04 -21.63
CA PHE A 175 -40.94 1.35 -21.68
C PHE A 175 -42.26 1.30 -20.88
N PRO A 176 -42.23 1.60 -19.57
CA PRO A 176 -43.42 1.58 -18.73
C PRO A 176 -44.40 2.70 -19.10
N LYS A 177 -45.70 2.45 -18.95
CA LYS A 177 -46.76 3.45 -19.10
C LYS A 177 -47.56 3.53 -17.80
N GLY A 178 -47.96 4.74 -17.41
CA GLY A 178 -49.01 4.97 -16.41
C GLY A 178 -48.97 4.08 -15.16
N GLY A 179 -47.88 4.15 -14.37
CA GLY A 179 -47.78 3.40 -13.10
C GLY A 179 -47.55 1.90 -13.22
N GLU A 180 -47.32 1.37 -14.44
CA GLU A 180 -46.92 -0.02 -14.63
C GLU A 180 -45.60 -0.35 -13.93
N ASP A 181 -45.54 -1.56 -13.36
CA ASP A 181 -44.28 -2.20 -13.01
C ASP A 181 -43.62 -2.85 -14.24
N MET A 182 -42.42 -3.41 -14.05
CA MET A 182 -41.67 -4.06 -15.14
C MET A 182 -42.47 -5.20 -15.79
N HIS A 183 -43.12 -6.05 -15.00
CA HIS A 183 -43.80 -7.23 -15.54
C HIS A 183 -45.03 -6.83 -16.36
N ALA A 184 -45.82 -5.86 -15.89
CA ALA A 184 -46.95 -5.32 -16.61
C ALA A 184 -46.52 -4.66 -17.93
N ALA A 185 -45.46 -3.83 -17.90
CA ALA A 185 -44.93 -3.17 -19.08
C ALA A 185 -44.41 -4.17 -20.13
N VAL A 186 -43.57 -5.12 -19.71
CA VAL A 186 -43.01 -6.14 -20.60
C VAL A 186 -44.11 -7.05 -21.16
N ASN A 187 -45.09 -7.47 -20.35
CA ASN A 187 -46.19 -8.30 -20.83
C ASN A 187 -47.02 -7.55 -21.90
N ARG A 188 -47.34 -6.28 -21.65
CA ARG A 188 -48.01 -5.42 -22.65
C ARG A 188 -47.19 -5.33 -23.94
N GLU A 189 -45.90 -5.02 -23.84
CA GLU A 189 -44.99 -4.93 -24.99
C GLU A 189 -44.93 -6.24 -25.80
N CYS A 190 -44.75 -7.39 -25.14
CA CYS A 190 -44.73 -8.70 -25.78
C CYS A 190 -46.04 -8.98 -26.55
N VAL A 191 -47.19 -8.69 -25.95
CA VAL A 191 -48.49 -8.85 -26.60
C VAL A 191 -48.63 -7.89 -27.78
N THR A 192 -48.21 -6.63 -27.64
CA THR A 192 -48.25 -5.62 -28.71
C THR A 192 -47.40 -6.03 -29.91
N VAL A 193 -46.17 -6.50 -29.70
CA VAL A 193 -45.28 -6.95 -30.79
C VAL A 193 -45.92 -8.09 -31.59
N ARG A 194 -46.59 -9.04 -30.91
CA ARG A 194 -47.22 -10.19 -31.57
C ARG A 194 -48.52 -9.89 -32.29
N LYS A 195 -49.30 -8.93 -31.77
CA LYS A 195 -50.63 -8.60 -32.31
C LYS A 195 -50.63 -7.45 -33.30
N VAL A 196 -49.65 -6.55 -33.22
CA VAL A 196 -49.61 -5.29 -33.98
C VAL A 196 -48.24 -5.06 -34.60
N GLY A 197 -47.20 -5.00 -33.78
CA GLY A 197 -45.83 -4.69 -34.19
C GLY A 197 -45.09 -3.88 -33.13
N GLY A 198 -43.76 -3.82 -33.24
CA GLY A 198 -42.93 -3.04 -32.31
C GLY A 198 -41.57 -2.68 -32.90
N LEU A 199 -40.90 -1.74 -32.25
CA LEU A 199 -39.58 -1.25 -32.61
C LEU A 199 -38.59 -1.66 -31.52
N PHE A 200 -37.45 -2.19 -31.93
CA PHE A 200 -36.36 -2.58 -31.04
C PHE A 200 -35.04 -2.00 -31.54
N ASP A 201 -34.31 -1.28 -30.67
CA ASP A 201 -32.98 -0.78 -31.00
C ASP A 201 -31.92 -1.89 -30.87
N ALA A 202 -31.60 -2.52 -32.01
CA ALA A 202 -30.56 -3.54 -32.14
C ALA A 202 -29.15 -2.97 -32.44
N SER A 203 -28.94 -1.65 -32.31
CA SER A 203 -27.70 -0.98 -32.75
C SER A 203 -26.46 -1.45 -32.00
N THR A 204 -26.60 -2.08 -30.83
CA THR A 204 -25.47 -2.51 -29.99
C THR A 204 -24.79 -3.79 -30.46
N LEU A 205 -25.36 -4.53 -31.42
CA LEU A 205 -24.74 -5.74 -31.96
C LEU A 205 -23.38 -5.44 -32.62
N GLY A 206 -22.41 -6.34 -32.48
CA GLY A 206 -21.19 -6.30 -33.28
C GLY A 206 -21.53 -6.46 -34.76
N LYS A 207 -20.93 -5.64 -35.62
CA LYS A 207 -21.15 -5.64 -37.07
C LYS A 207 -19.78 -5.67 -37.73
N ILE A 208 -19.56 -6.65 -38.60
CA ILE A 208 -18.30 -6.84 -39.33
C ILE A 208 -18.68 -7.06 -40.79
N GLU A 209 -18.10 -6.26 -41.68
CA GLU A 209 -18.24 -6.42 -43.13
C GLU A 209 -17.06 -7.24 -43.65
N VAL A 210 -17.33 -8.28 -44.45
CA VAL A 210 -16.32 -9.16 -45.04
C VAL A 210 -16.41 -9.01 -46.55
N VAL A 211 -15.33 -8.53 -47.18
CA VAL A 211 -15.28 -8.22 -48.62
C VAL A 211 -14.05 -8.84 -49.25
N GLY A 212 -14.26 -9.56 -50.35
CA GLY A 212 -13.20 -10.17 -51.14
C GLY A 212 -13.71 -11.35 -51.97
N PRO A 213 -12.95 -11.79 -53.00
CA PRO A 213 -13.35 -12.90 -53.87
C PRO A 213 -13.54 -14.22 -53.10
N ASP A 214 -12.85 -14.39 -51.97
CA ASP A 214 -12.92 -15.59 -51.13
C ASP A 214 -13.75 -15.40 -49.85
N ALA A 215 -14.55 -14.32 -49.73
CA ALA A 215 -15.33 -14.03 -48.53
C ALA A 215 -16.26 -15.19 -48.14
N ALA A 216 -16.96 -15.79 -49.10
CA ALA A 216 -17.84 -16.94 -48.85
C ALA A 216 -17.05 -18.16 -48.33
N LYS A 217 -15.91 -18.48 -48.97
CA LYS A 217 -15.04 -19.58 -48.53
C LYS A 217 -14.51 -19.35 -47.12
N PHE A 218 -14.15 -18.12 -46.77
CA PHE A 218 -13.72 -17.77 -45.41
C PHE A 218 -14.83 -17.99 -44.38
N MET A 219 -16.07 -17.63 -44.69
CA MET A 219 -17.22 -17.86 -43.79
C MET A 219 -17.51 -19.35 -43.57
N GLU A 220 -17.23 -20.22 -44.55
CA GLU A 220 -17.39 -21.68 -44.43
C GLU A 220 -16.34 -22.34 -43.52
N LEU A 221 -15.25 -21.63 -43.20
CA LEU A 221 -14.20 -22.12 -42.29
C LEU A 221 -14.48 -21.83 -40.81
N LEU A 222 -15.43 -20.94 -40.52
CA LEU A 222 -15.81 -20.52 -39.16
C LEU A 222 -16.97 -21.39 -38.63
#